data_AF-A0A1J3CV39-F1
#
_entry.id   AF-A0A1J3CV39-F1
#
_cell.length_a   1.000
_cell.length_b   1.000
_cell.length_c   1.000
_cell.angle_alpha   90.00
_cell.angle_beta   90.00
_cell.angle_gamma   90.00
#
_symmetry.space_group_name_H-M   'P 1'
#
loop_
_entity.id
_entity.type
_entity.pdbx_description
1 polymer ?
#
loop_
_entity_poly.entity_id
_entity_poly.type
_entity_poly.pdbx_seq_one_letter_code
_entity_poly.pdbx_strand_id
1 'polypeptide(L)'
;FVSNPLYVGGDSYAGIVVPAIVKQISIGNEYSYKPMNLKGYVLGNPSTDLDQDHNSQIPYAHGMGLISDELYESLKRSCEGNYVKVDPTNTQCLKLVENYTKCVSRIDEGYILIPLCDLASPNPFSIENGGRRSLKRLVHSDLSLPTPDCYMYRYVLRTHWANDEEVRKALHVEKGSIRNWVRCNGDLAYEKDIK
;
A
#
# COMPACT_ATOMS: atom_id res chain seq x y z
N PHE A 1 -24.32 -18.49 14.06
CA PHE A 1 -23.11 -17.63 14.00
C PHE A 1 -22.56 -17.26 15.37
N VAL A 2 -23.38 -16.93 16.38
CA VAL A 2 -22.91 -16.49 17.72
C VAL A 2 -21.87 -17.43 18.37
N SER A 3 -22.00 -18.74 18.20
CA SER A 3 -21.06 -19.74 18.75
C SER A 3 -19.81 -19.98 17.88
N ASN A 4 -19.81 -19.55 16.62
CA ASN A 4 -18.70 -19.82 15.71
C ASN A 4 -17.48 -18.98 16.12
N PRO A 5 -16.29 -19.57 16.25
CA PRO A 5 -15.07 -18.80 16.43
C PRO A 5 -14.93 -17.73 15.35
N LEU A 6 -14.80 -16.46 15.77
CA LEU A 6 -14.63 -15.32 14.88
C LEU A 6 -13.18 -14.86 14.90
N TYR A 7 -12.59 -14.72 13.72
CA TYR A 7 -11.30 -14.08 13.50
C TYR A 7 -11.49 -12.95 12.50
N VAL A 8 -10.78 -11.84 12.70
CA VAL A 8 -10.78 -10.71 11.78
C VAL A 8 -9.41 -10.64 11.10
N GLY A 9 -9.38 -10.62 9.77
CA GLY A 9 -8.15 -10.63 9.00
C GLY A 9 -8.04 -9.42 8.07
N GLY A 10 -6.82 -8.97 7.82
CA GLY A 10 -6.55 -7.91 6.84
C GLY A 10 -5.10 -7.87 6.39
N ASP A 11 -4.86 -7.20 5.27
CA ASP A 11 -3.53 -6.98 4.68
C ASP A 11 -3.31 -5.47 4.45
N SER A 12 -2.05 -5.03 4.50
CA SER A 12 -1.63 -3.68 4.11
C SER A 12 -2.32 -2.63 4.98
N TYR A 13 -3.03 -1.68 4.38
CA TYR A 13 -3.73 -0.62 5.11
C TYR A 13 -4.76 -1.13 6.14
N ALA A 14 -5.19 -2.38 6.02
CA ALA A 14 -6.06 -3.01 7.01
C ALA A 14 -5.38 -3.15 8.39
N GLY A 15 -4.07 -2.97 8.49
CA GLY A 15 -3.37 -2.83 9.78
C GLY A 15 -3.85 -1.65 10.63
N ILE A 16 -4.44 -0.62 10.02
CA ILE A 16 -5.11 0.47 10.73
C ILE A 16 -6.57 0.10 11.08
N VAL A 17 -7.29 -0.47 10.11
CA VAL A 17 -8.74 -0.70 10.20
C VAL A 17 -9.11 -1.91 11.08
N VAL A 18 -8.40 -3.03 10.95
CA VAL A 18 -8.72 -4.28 11.63
C VAL A 18 -8.60 -4.14 13.16
N PRO A 19 -7.53 -3.56 13.73
CA PRO A 19 -7.46 -3.33 15.17
C PRO A 19 -8.61 -2.45 15.69
N ALA A 20 -9.02 -1.43 14.94
CA ALA A 20 -10.15 -0.59 15.30
C ALA A 20 -11.47 -1.38 15.33
N ILE A 21 -11.74 -2.21 14.31
CA ILE A 21 -12.92 -3.09 14.28
C ILE A 21 -12.90 -4.07 15.44
N VAL A 22 -11.76 -4.73 15.68
CA VAL A 22 -11.60 -5.71 16.76
C VAL A 22 -11.85 -5.08 18.12
N LYS A 23 -11.36 -3.85 18.34
CA LYS A 23 -11.62 -3.08 19.56
C LYS A 23 -13.11 -2.83 19.76
N GLN A 24 -13.84 -2.43 18.72
CA GLN A 24 -15.29 -2.21 18.79
C GLN A 24 -16.07 -3.50 19.06
N ILE A 25 -15.65 -4.62 18.47
CA ILE A 25 -16.22 -5.95 18.77
C ILE A 25 -16.00 -6.30 20.24
N SER A 26 -14.80 -6.07 20.77
CA SER A 26 -14.48 -6.33 22.19
C SER A 26 -15.36 -5.50 23.12
N ILE A 27 -15.49 -4.20 22.85
CA ILE A 27 -16.36 -3.30 23.62
C ILE A 27 -17.83 -3.77 23.58
N GLY A 28 -18.33 -4.13 22.39
CA GLY A 28 -19.68 -4.67 22.24
C GLY A 28 -19.90 -5.95 23.06
N ASN A 29 -18.90 -6.83 23.09
CA ASN A 29 -18.92 -8.05 23.90
C ASN A 29 -18.97 -7.76 25.40
N GLU A 30 -18.19 -6.79 25.89
CA GLU A 30 -18.19 -6.38 27.30
C GLU A 30 -19.58 -5.90 27.76
N TYR A 31 -20.30 -5.17 26.89
CA TYR A 31 -21.66 -4.72 27.16
C TYR A 31 -22.75 -5.75 26.78
N SER A 32 -22.38 -6.97 26.40
CA SER A 32 -23.30 -8.02 25.91
C SER A 32 -24.20 -7.55 24.76
N TYR A 33 -23.76 -6.55 23.99
CA TYR A 33 -24.48 -6.04 22.84
C TYR A 33 -24.09 -6.84 21.59
N LYS A 34 -25.01 -7.69 21.11
CA LYS A 34 -24.80 -8.59 19.95
C LYS A 34 -23.45 -9.34 20.05
N PRO A 35 -23.26 -10.14 21.11
CA PRO A 35 -21.97 -10.72 21.41
C PRO A 35 -21.48 -11.63 20.27
N MET A 36 -20.20 -11.52 19.96
CA MET A 36 -19.48 -12.28 18.95
C MET A 36 -18.38 -13.09 19.62
N ASN A 37 -18.22 -14.36 19.24
CA ASN A 37 -17.17 -15.25 19.77
C ASN A 37 -15.78 -14.93 19.17
N LEU A 38 -15.30 -13.70 19.38
CA LEU A 38 -14.02 -13.19 18.92
C LEU A 38 -12.87 -13.99 19.56
N LYS A 39 -12.00 -14.55 18.72
CA LYS A 39 -10.80 -15.31 19.13
C LYS A 39 -9.49 -14.59 18.87
N GLY A 40 -9.48 -13.67 17.91
CA GLY A 40 -8.30 -12.89 17.60
C GLY A 40 -8.38 -12.24 16.23
N TYR A 41 -7.26 -11.68 15.79
CA TYR A 41 -7.12 -11.08 14.48
C TYR A 41 -5.74 -11.34 13.89
N VAL A 42 -5.64 -11.24 12.56
CA VAL A 42 -4.41 -11.51 11.80
C VAL A 42 -4.17 -10.35 10.84
N LEU A 43 -2.94 -9.86 10.82
CA LEU A 43 -2.50 -8.79 9.94
C LEU A 43 -1.37 -9.31 9.03
N GLY A 44 -1.56 -9.24 7.72
CA GLY A 44 -0.52 -9.50 6.72
C GLY A 44 0.12 -8.19 6.28
N ASN A 45 1.45 -8.09 6.34
CA ASN A 45 2.21 -6.91 5.90
C ASN A 45 1.54 -5.55 6.24
N PRO A 46 1.12 -5.33 7.51
CA PRO A 46 0.25 -4.21 7.84
C PRO A 46 0.98 -2.86 7.80
N SER A 47 0.22 -1.82 7.46
CA SER A 47 0.53 -0.47 7.94
C SER A 47 0.14 -0.35 9.41
N THR A 48 1.04 0.17 10.25
CA THR A 48 0.82 0.30 11.69
C THR A 48 1.09 1.73 12.16
N ASP A 49 2.36 2.11 12.18
CA ASP A 49 2.83 3.48 12.40
C ASP A 49 3.55 3.90 11.13
N LEU A 50 2.92 4.75 10.32
CA LEU A 50 3.46 5.10 9.00
C LEU A 50 4.84 5.74 9.09
N ASP A 51 5.13 6.50 10.14
CA ASP A 51 6.45 7.11 10.30
C ASP A 51 7.51 6.03 10.56
N GLN A 52 7.23 5.08 11.46
CA GLN A 52 8.14 3.97 11.73
C GLN A 52 8.26 3.01 10.55
N ASP A 53 7.13 2.65 9.93
CA ASP A 53 7.06 1.77 8.76
C ASP A 53 7.93 2.33 7.62
N HIS A 54 7.81 3.62 7.31
CA HIS A 54 8.61 4.26 6.27
C HIS A 54 10.09 4.43 6.66
N ASN A 55 10.39 4.79 7.92
CA ASN A 55 11.79 4.89 8.37
C ASN A 55 12.49 3.53 8.41
N SER A 56 11.75 2.42 8.52
CA SER A 56 12.32 1.07 8.47
C SER A 56 12.80 0.63 7.09
N GLN A 57 12.39 1.33 6.01
CA GLN A 57 12.74 0.96 4.64
C GLN A 57 14.24 1.00 4.37
N ILE A 58 14.96 2.02 4.87
CA ILE A 58 16.40 2.13 4.67
C ILE A 58 17.18 1.01 5.38
N PRO A 59 16.95 0.72 6.68
CA PRO A 59 17.49 -0.47 7.33
C PRO A 59 17.13 -1.78 6.63
N TYR A 60 15.89 -1.92 6.16
CA TYR A 60 15.45 -3.11 5.43
C TYR A 60 16.22 -3.28 4.11
N ALA A 61 16.34 -2.21 3.32
CA ALA A 61 17.07 -2.22 2.06
C ALA A 61 18.56 -2.58 2.26
N HIS A 62 19.18 -2.09 3.34
CA HIS A 62 20.52 -2.50 3.71
C HIS A 62 20.60 -3.99 4.07
N GLY A 63 19.69 -4.47 4.92
CA GLY A 63 19.63 -5.89 5.31
C GLY A 63 19.37 -6.85 4.14
N MET A 64 18.74 -6.35 3.07
CA MET A 64 18.51 -7.08 1.83
C MET A 64 19.62 -6.87 0.77
N GLY A 65 20.68 -6.12 1.08
CA GLY A 65 21.81 -5.88 0.18
C GLY A 65 21.49 -4.96 -1.01
N LEU A 66 20.43 -4.16 -0.92
CA LEU A 66 20.00 -3.24 -1.99
C LEU A 66 20.81 -1.94 -2.02
N ILE A 67 21.50 -1.63 -0.91
CA ILE A 67 22.40 -0.47 -0.78
C ILE A 67 23.71 -0.88 -0.11
N SER A 68 24.77 -0.10 -0.35
CA SER A 68 26.08 -0.36 0.24
C SER A 68 26.14 -0.02 1.73
N ASP A 69 27.05 -0.67 2.45
CA ASP A 69 27.37 -0.34 3.86
C ASP A 69 27.76 1.13 4.02
N GLU A 70 28.53 1.68 3.07
CA GLU A 70 28.94 3.09 3.10
C GLU A 70 27.74 4.05 3.04
N LEU A 71 26.78 3.78 2.17
CA LEU A 71 25.57 4.60 2.03
C LEU A 71 24.71 4.47 3.29
N TYR A 72 24.49 3.24 3.78
CA TYR A 72 23.69 3.00 4.99
C TYR A 72 24.28 3.67 6.23
N GLU A 73 25.58 3.50 6.48
CA GLU A 73 26.24 4.13 7.64
C GLU A 73 26.27 5.65 7.54
N SER A 74 26.36 6.21 6.33
CA SER A 74 26.25 7.65 6.11
C SER A 74 24.84 8.17 6.38
N LEU A 75 23.80 7.46 5.89
CA LEU A 75 22.40 7.76 6.17
C LEU A 75 22.12 7.73 7.68
N LYS A 76 22.51 6.65 8.35
CA LYS A 76 22.31 6.47 9.79
C LYS A 76 22.94 7.60 10.61
N ARG A 77 24.18 7.99 10.29
CA ARG A 77 24.86 9.09 10.98
C ARG A 77 24.26 10.46 10.67
N SER A 78 23.91 10.73 9.41
CA SER A 78 23.46 12.06 9.00
C SER A 78 21.99 12.33 9.27
N CYS A 79 21.16 11.29 9.28
CA CYS A 79 19.70 11.39 9.39
C CYS A 79 19.17 10.96 10.76
N GLU A 80 20.01 10.36 11.61
CA GLU A 80 19.70 9.98 12.99
C GLU A 80 18.42 9.11 13.12
N GLY A 81 18.18 8.25 12.12
CA GLY A 81 17.02 7.37 12.07
C GLY A 81 15.73 7.99 11.54
N ASN A 82 15.73 9.28 11.20
CA ASN A 82 14.62 9.97 10.55
C ASN A 82 14.95 10.29 9.09
N TYR A 83 14.52 9.41 8.19
CA TYR A 83 14.74 9.45 6.75
C TYR A 83 13.56 10.04 5.97
N VAL A 84 12.39 10.14 6.60
CA VAL A 84 11.14 10.57 5.96
C VAL A 84 10.85 12.05 6.23
N LYS A 85 10.88 12.45 7.51
CA LYS A 85 10.62 13.83 7.96
C LYS A 85 11.93 14.54 8.23
N VAL A 86 12.82 14.54 7.23
CA VAL A 86 14.16 15.12 7.32
C VAL A 86 14.06 16.64 7.51
N ASP A 87 14.88 17.19 8.41
CA ASP A 87 15.03 18.64 8.56
C ASP A 87 15.47 19.26 7.21
N PRO A 88 14.72 20.23 6.65
CA PRO A 88 15.07 20.88 5.39
C PRO A 88 16.47 21.52 5.37
N THR A 89 17.03 21.87 6.53
CA THR A 89 18.36 22.46 6.67
C THR A 89 19.48 21.40 6.65
N ASN A 90 19.15 20.13 6.91
CA ASN A 90 20.08 19.00 6.85
C ASN A 90 20.29 18.55 5.39
N THR A 91 20.98 19.40 4.63
CA THR A 91 21.26 19.16 3.21
C THR A 91 22.07 17.88 2.95
N GLN A 92 22.85 17.42 3.93
CA GLN A 92 23.60 16.18 3.83
C GLN A 92 22.67 14.97 3.86
N CYS A 93 21.76 14.90 4.83
CA CYS A 93 20.79 13.80 4.91
C CYS A 93 19.88 13.79 3.68
N LEU A 94 19.38 14.95 3.24
CA LEU A 94 18.54 15.05 2.04
C LEU A 94 19.22 14.47 0.79
N LYS A 95 20.50 14.78 0.57
CA LYS A 95 21.29 14.20 -0.55
C LYS A 95 21.48 12.69 -0.41
N LEU A 96 21.71 12.20 0.81
CA LEU A 96 21.87 10.78 1.05
C LEU A 96 20.56 10.01 0.82
N VAL A 97 19.43 10.55 1.27
CA VAL A 97 18.10 9.99 1.00
C VAL A 97 17.81 10.00 -0.51
N GLU A 98 18.17 11.06 -1.23
CA GLU A 98 18.05 11.11 -2.70
C GLU A 98 18.88 10.01 -3.38
N ASN A 99 20.10 9.76 -2.89
CA ASN A 99 20.94 8.68 -3.40
C ASN A 99 20.33 7.30 -3.13
N TYR A 100 19.78 7.10 -1.92
CA TYR A 100 19.02 5.89 -1.58
C TYR A 100 17.85 5.68 -2.56
N THR A 101 17.02 6.70 -2.77
CA THR A 101 15.88 6.64 -3.70
C THR A 101 16.32 6.25 -5.11
N LYS A 102 17.45 6.78 -5.59
CA LYS A 102 18.02 6.39 -6.89
C LYS A 102 18.43 4.92 -6.93
N CYS A 103 19.09 4.40 -5.88
CA CYS A 103 19.50 3.00 -5.80
C CYS A 103 18.31 2.04 -5.88
N VAL A 104 17.21 2.35 -5.21
CA VAL A 104 16.04 1.47 -5.14
C VAL A 104 14.95 1.76 -6.18
N SER A 105 15.15 2.76 -7.04
CA SER A 105 14.14 3.26 -8.00
C SER A 105 13.57 2.24 -8.99
N ARG A 106 14.26 1.11 -9.21
CA ARG A 106 13.84 0.04 -10.13
C ARG A 106 13.41 -1.25 -9.41
N ILE A 107 13.20 -1.17 -8.10
CA ILE A 107 12.78 -2.27 -7.26
C ILE A 107 11.28 -2.16 -7.02
N ASP A 108 10.57 -3.29 -7.08
CA ASP A 108 9.17 -3.34 -6.67
C ASP A 108 9.10 -3.33 -5.13
N GLU A 109 8.54 -2.26 -4.55
CA GLU A 109 8.44 -2.07 -3.10
C GLU A 109 7.56 -3.14 -2.43
N GLY A 110 6.56 -3.66 -3.13
CA GLY A 110 5.68 -4.70 -2.60
C GLY A 110 6.33 -6.07 -2.65
N TYR A 111 7.26 -6.29 -3.57
CA TYR A 111 7.96 -7.56 -3.72
C TYR A 111 9.31 -7.42 -4.44
N ILE A 112 10.38 -7.22 -3.66
CA ILE A 112 11.73 -6.93 -4.17
C ILE A 112 12.36 -7.97 -5.12
N LEU A 113 11.80 -9.19 -5.19
CA LEU A 113 12.32 -10.28 -6.02
C LEU A 113 11.72 -10.32 -7.43
N ILE A 114 10.71 -9.50 -7.71
CA ILE A 114 10.10 -9.39 -9.04
C ILE A 114 10.53 -8.10 -9.73
N PRO A 115 10.60 -8.09 -11.07
CA PRO A 115 10.90 -6.86 -11.79
C PRO A 115 9.79 -5.85 -11.59
N LEU A 116 10.17 -4.58 -11.38
CA LEU A 116 9.23 -3.47 -11.45
C LEU A 116 8.67 -3.40 -12.87
N CYS A 117 7.35 -3.52 -12.99
CA CYS A 117 6.68 -3.40 -14.28
C CYS A 117 6.53 -1.93 -14.66
N ASP A 118 6.90 -1.58 -15.89
CA ASP A 118 6.56 -0.30 -16.49
C ASP A 118 5.05 -0.24 -16.76
N LEU A 119 4.26 0.07 -15.72
CA LEU A 119 2.84 0.31 -15.87
C LEU A 119 2.60 1.76 -16.25
N ALA A 120 2.11 1.98 -17.46
CA ALA A 120 1.19 3.06 -17.71
C ALA A 120 -0.16 2.64 -17.09
N SER A 121 -0.52 3.19 -15.93
CA SER A 121 -1.89 3.10 -15.37
C SER A 121 -2.56 4.47 -15.52
N PRO A 122 -3.86 4.56 -15.91
CA PRO A 122 -4.58 5.83 -15.96
C PRO A 122 -4.66 6.54 -14.61
N ASN A 123 -4.52 5.80 -13.52
CA ASN A 123 -4.33 6.29 -12.17
C ASN A 123 -3.11 5.59 -11.57
N PRO A 124 -1.91 6.20 -11.66
CA PRO A 124 -0.80 5.77 -10.85
C PRO A 124 -1.14 6.10 -9.39
N PHE A 125 -0.89 5.14 -8.51
CA PHE A 125 -0.73 5.43 -7.09
C PHE A 125 0.27 6.58 -6.97
N SER A 126 -0.21 7.78 -6.63
CA SER A 126 0.65 8.89 -6.25
C SER A 126 1.18 8.61 -4.85
N ILE A 127 2.20 7.77 -4.76
CA ILE A 127 3.17 7.83 -3.68
C ILE A 127 4.07 9.03 -4.01
N GLU A 128 3.59 10.26 -3.82
CA GLU A 128 4.48 11.44 -3.82
C GLU A 128 3.75 12.68 -3.29
N ASN A 129 3.81 12.88 -1.97
CA ASN A 129 4.18 14.19 -1.47
C ASN A 129 5.71 14.26 -1.56
N GLY A 130 6.24 14.79 -2.66
CA GLY A 130 7.68 14.74 -2.90
C GLY A 130 8.25 15.54 -4.07
N GLY A 131 7.60 16.61 -4.53
CA GLY A 131 8.29 17.68 -5.25
C GLY A 131 8.47 17.53 -6.78
N ARG A 132 8.13 18.64 -7.46
CA ARG A 132 8.44 19.02 -8.85
C ARG A 132 7.79 18.20 -9.97
N ARG A 133 6.62 18.72 -10.37
CA ARG A 133 6.03 18.68 -11.72
C ARG A 133 7.09 18.48 -12.81
N SER A 134 7.01 17.36 -13.53
CA SER A 134 7.60 17.23 -14.87
C SER A 134 6.49 17.30 -15.91
N LEU A 135 6.66 18.20 -16.87
CA LEU A 135 5.79 18.46 -18.02
C LEU A 135 5.75 17.25 -18.97
N LYS A 136 4.98 16.21 -18.63
CA LYS A 136 4.57 15.16 -19.58
C LYS A 136 3.09 14.80 -19.48
N ARG A 137 2.27 15.79 -19.10
CA ARG A 137 0.81 15.75 -19.28
C ARG A 137 0.44 16.23 -20.69
N LEU A 138 0.95 15.57 -21.72
CA LEU A 138 0.57 15.79 -23.12
C LEU A 138 0.66 14.45 -23.86
N VAL A 139 -0.45 14.12 -24.52
CA VAL A 139 -0.70 13.05 -25.50
C VAL A 139 -1.61 11.93 -24.98
N HIS A 140 -2.87 12.02 -25.39
CA HIS A 140 -3.88 10.99 -25.34
C HIS A 140 -3.47 9.73 -26.14
N SER A 141 -4.18 8.63 -25.84
CA SER A 141 -4.32 7.36 -26.57
C SER A 141 -3.10 6.42 -26.61
N ASP A 142 -3.38 5.14 -26.35
CA ASP A 142 -2.52 3.96 -26.44
C ASP A 142 -1.55 3.71 -25.28
N LEU A 143 -2.09 3.44 -24.09
CA LEU A 143 -1.33 2.78 -23.03
C LEU A 143 -1.23 1.28 -23.34
N SER A 144 -0.05 0.81 -23.73
CA SER A 144 0.25 -0.60 -23.92
C SER A 144 0.04 -1.38 -22.63
N LEU A 145 -0.81 -2.41 -22.68
CA LEU A 145 -1.04 -3.34 -21.57
C LEU A 145 0.30 -3.89 -21.04
N PRO A 146 0.44 -4.13 -19.72
CA PRO A 146 1.61 -4.84 -19.20
C PRO A 146 1.76 -6.18 -19.93
N THR A 147 3.01 -6.60 -20.15
CA THR A 147 3.28 -7.92 -20.73
C THR A 147 2.70 -9.02 -19.84
N PRO A 148 2.29 -10.18 -20.39
CA PRO A 148 1.80 -11.29 -19.57
C PRO A 148 2.80 -11.76 -18.50
N ASP A 149 4.10 -11.59 -18.74
CA ASP A 149 5.18 -11.92 -17.80
C ASP A 149 5.30 -10.94 -16.63
N CYS A 150 4.67 -9.76 -16.73
CA CYS A 150 4.60 -8.81 -15.65
C CYS A 150 3.60 -9.27 -14.58
N TYR A 151 4.03 -9.29 -13.33
CA TYR A 151 3.19 -9.64 -12.18
C TYR A 151 1.89 -8.82 -12.09
N MET A 152 1.92 -7.56 -12.54
CA MET A 152 0.76 -6.67 -12.52
C MET A 152 -0.29 -7.00 -13.58
N TYR A 153 0.03 -7.79 -14.60
CA TYR A 153 -0.93 -8.23 -15.62
C TYR A 153 -2.16 -8.92 -15.01
N ARG A 154 -1.97 -9.62 -13.89
CA ARG A 154 -3.08 -10.22 -13.12
C ARG A 154 -4.15 -9.21 -12.68
N TYR A 155 -3.81 -7.94 -12.48
CA TYR A 155 -4.77 -6.92 -12.09
C TYR A 155 -5.67 -6.51 -13.27
N VAL A 156 -5.14 -6.53 -14.49
CA VAL A 156 -5.92 -6.39 -15.72
C VAL A 156 -6.90 -7.55 -15.83
N LEU A 157 -6.42 -8.79 -15.69
CA LEU A 157 -7.27 -9.98 -15.73
C LEU A 157 -8.39 -9.94 -14.67
N ARG A 158 -8.07 -9.55 -13.43
CA ARG A 158 -9.06 -9.38 -12.36
C ARG A 158 -10.10 -8.31 -12.71
N THR A 159 -9.68 -7.21 -13.32
CA THR A 159 -10.59 -6.12 -13.73
C THR A 159 -11.53 -6.58 -14.83
N HIS A 160 -11.04 -7.33 -15.83
CA HIS A 160 -11.90 -7.92 -16.86
C HIS A 160 -12.88 -8.92 -16.26
N TRP A 161 -12.39 -9.86 -15.44
CA TRP A 161 -13.23 -10.87 -14.80
C TRP A 161 -14.31 -10.23 -13.90
N ALA A 162 -13.96 -9.28 -13.04
CA ALA A 162 -14.90 -8.67 -12.11
C ALA A 162 -15.95 -7.77 -12.79
N ASN A 163 -15.69 -7.31 -14.01
CA ASN A 163 -16.60 -6.48 -14.80
C ASN A 163 -17.40 -7.27 -15.85
N ASP A 164 -17.13 -8.55 -16.03
CA ASP A 164 -17.94 -9.42 -16.89
C ASP A 164 -19.38 -9.49 -16.37
N GLU A 165 -20.37 -9.39 -17.26
CA GLU A 165 -21.78 -9.29 -16.88
C GLU A 165 -22.29 -10.58 -16.21
N GLU A 166 -21.86 -11.75 -16.69
CA GLU A 166 -22.27 -13.03 -16.11
C GLU A 166 -21.59 -13.25 -14.75
N VAL A 167 -20.33 -12.83 -14.59
CA VAL A 167 -19.66 -12.83 -13.27
C VAL A 167 -20.40 -11.91 -12.29
N ARG A 168 -20.74 -10.68 -12.71
CA ARG A 168 -21.45 -9.72 -11.85
C ARG A 168 -22.83 -10.25 -11.44
N LYS A 169 -23.54 -10.89 -12.36
CA LYS A 169 -24.82 -11.55 -12.10
C LYS A 169 -24.67 -12.72 -11.12
N ALA A 170 -23.63 -13.55 -11.29
CA ALA A 170 -23.34 -14.67 -10.39
C ALA A 170 -22.94 -14.19 -8.98
N LEU A 171 -22.28 -13.04 -8.87
CA LEU A 171 -21.95 -12.39 -7.59
C LEU A 171 -23.11 -11.55 -7.03
N HIS A 172 -24.29 -11.58 -7.66
CA HIS A 172 -25.48 -10.83 -7.27
C HIS A 172 -25.27 -9.32 -7.18
N VAL A 173 -24.41 -8.75 -8.04
CA VAL A 173 -24.23 -7.30 -8.14
C VAL A 173 -25.47 -6.69 -8.78
N GLU A 174 -26.15 -5.81 -8.04
CA GLU A 174 -27.36 -5.14 -8.52
C GLU A 174 -27.07 -4.30 -9.78
N LYS A 175 -27.89 -4.47 -10.82
CA LYS A 175 -27.71 -3.74 -12.08
C LYS A 175 -27.90 -2.24 -11.86
N GLY A 176 -26.90 -1.44 -12.25
CA GLY A 176 -26.91 0.01 -12.06
C GLY A 176 -26.33 0.51 -10.73
N SER A 177 -26.04 -0.37 -9.77
CA SER A 177 -25.44 0.03 -8.47
C SER A 177 -24.03 0.61 -8.60
N ILE A 178 -23.23 0.01 -9.47
CA ILE A 178 -21.87 0.41 -9.78
C ILE A 178 -21.70 0.36 -11.29
N ARG A 179 -21.06 1.39 -11.87
CA ARG A 179 -20.69 1.40 -13.29
C ARG A 179 -19.67 0.31 -13.57
N ASN A 180 -18.41 0.53 -13.17
CA ASN A 180 -17.34 -0.46 -13.28
C ASN A 180 -16.76 -0.72 -11.89
N TRP A 181 -16.51 -1.99 -11.59
CA TRP A 181 -15.66 -2.37 -10.48
C TRP A 181 -14.22 -1.93 -10.77
N VAL A 182 -13.59 -1.32 -9.77
CA VAL A 182 -12.18 -0.94 -9.79
C VAL A 182 -11.50 -1.51 -8.56
N ARG A 183 -10.28 -2.03 -8.72
CA ARG A 183 -9.54 -2.69 -7.62
C ARG A 183 -9.24 -1.76 -6.45
N CYS A 184 -8.81 -0.55 -6.76
CA CYS A 184 -8.46 0.49 -5.78
C CYS A 184 -9.11 1.79 -6.23
N ASN A 185 -9.99 2.33 -5.40
CA ASN A 185 -10.63 3.62 -5.66
C ASN A 185 -9.92 4.71 -4.83
N GLY A 186 -9.07 5.50 -5.49
CA GLY A 186 -8.34 6.60 -4.86
C GLY A 186 -9.17 7.85 -4.60
N ASP A 187 -10.38 7.93 -5.17
CA ASP A 187 -11.29 9.07 -5.00
C ASP A 187 -12.16 8.95 -3.75
N LEU A 188 -11.99 7.87 -2.97
CA LEU A 188 -12.69 7.69 -1.70
C LEU A 188 -12.20 8.72 -0.69
N ALA A 189 -13.10 9.60 -0.28
CA ALA A 189 -12.84 10.54 0.80
C ALA A 189 -12.96 9.81 2.15
N TYR A 190 -11.82 9.51 2.76
CA TYR A 190 -11.72 9.00 4.13
C TYR A 190 -10.52 9.60 4.85
N GLU A 191 -10.63 9.75 6.18
CA GLU A 191 -9.47 10.06 7.01
C GLU A 191 -8.58 8.84 7.09
N LYS A 192 -7.28 9.04 6.82
CA LYS A 192 -6.32 7.94 6.83
C LYS A 192 -6.12 7.41 8.25
N ASP A 193 -5.99 8.30 9.22
CA ASP A 193 -5.83 7.89 10.61
C ASP A 193 -7.20 7.69 11.27
N ILE A 194 -7.33 6.60 12.03
CA ILE A 194 -8.48 6.36 12.89
C ILE A 194 -8.11 6.89 14.28
N LYS A 195 -8.79 7.97 14.70
CA LYS A 195 -8.65 8.55 16.05
C LYS A 195 -9.37 7.72 17.11
#